data_AF-A0A147J3S8-F1
#
_entry.id   AF-A0A147J3S8-F1
#
_cell.length_a   1.000
_cell.length_b   1.000
_cell.length_c   1.000
_cell.angle_alpha   90.00
_cell.angle_beta   90.00
_cell.angle_gamma   90.00
#
_symmetry.space_group_name_H-M   'P 1'
#
loop_
_entity.id
_entity.type
_entity.pdbx_description
1 polymer ?
#
loop_
_entity_poly.entity_id
_entity_poly.type
_entity_poly.pdbx_seq_one_letter_code
_entity_poly.pdbx_strand_id
1 'polypeptide(L)'
;REAMIAFWLEAWLTKDEILSRYLSNVYFGDNVYGITAASKHYFGRTPDKLNIGQAAMLAGLVKAPSRLAPTTNLKGARARQAVVVAAMEDAGFLTKAEADAVQPQRVLASRPETLPSGTYFADWVLPEARDQAGEIKTEATVQTTLNPRLQRIAERTVRSAGLNQAQVALVAMRPDGRVVAMVGGKDYSKSPFNRATQARRQPGSAFKLFV
;
A
#
# COMPACT_ATOMS: atom_id res chain seq x y z
N ARG A 1 -9.75 -19.65 23.86
CA ARG A 1 -9.62 -20.01 22.43
C ARG A 1 -8.25 -19.60 21.88
N GLU A 2 -7.82 -18.33 22.03
CA GLU A 2 -6.49 -17.86 21.59
C GLU A 2 -5.32 -18.56 22.29
N ALA A 3 -5.44 -18.85 23.60
CA ALA A 3 -4.40 -19.59 24.35
C ALA A 3 -4.13 -21.01 23.81
N MET A 4 -5.17 -21.73 23.36
CA MET A 4 -5.00 -23.07 22.77
C MET A 4 -4.34 -22.99 21.39
N ILE A 5 -4.66 -21.96 20.61
CA ILE A 5 -4.04 -21.72 19.30
C ILE A 5 -2.57 -21.34 19.48
N ALA A 6 -2.22 -20.55 20.49
CA ALA A 6 -0.83 -20.22 20.81
C ALA A 6 -0.02 -21.49 21.16
N PHE A 7 -0.56 -22.36 22.01
CA PHE A 7 0.10 -23.62 22.39
C PHE A 7 0.28 -24.56 21.19
N TRP A 8 -0.73 -24.61 20.31
CA TRP A 8 -0.64 -25.37 19.07
C TRP A 8 0.41 -24.78 18.12
N LEU A 9 0.47 -23.46 17.95
CA LEU A 9 1.50 -22.82 17.13
C LEU A 9 2.92 -23.09 17.65
N GLU A 10 3.14 -23.06 18.97
CA GLU A 10 4.44 -23.36 19.58
C GLU A 10 4.86 -24.83 19.45
N ALA A 11 3.91 -25.75 19.33
CA ALA A 11 4.22 -27.17 19.12
C ALA A 11 4.70 -27.49 17.69
N TRP A 12 4.37 -26.64 16.71
CA TRP A 12 4.61 -26.89 15.28
C TRP A 12 5.54 -25.89 14.61
N LEU A 13 5.83 -24.75 15.24
CA LEU A 13 6.68 -23.69 14.71
C LEU A 13 7.77 -23.30 15.70
N THR A 14 8.93 -22.96 15.17
CA THR A 14 10.02 -22.35 15.95
C THR A 14 9.68 -20.93 16.37
N LYS A 15 10.33 -20.43 17.43
CA LYS A 15 10.15 -19.03 17.89
C LYS A 15 10.45 -18.01 16.79
N ASP A 16 11.45 -18.30 15.95
CA ASP A 16 11.80 -17.46 14.81
C ASP A 16 10.71 -17.44 13.73
N GLU A 17 10.08 -18.58 13.43
CA GLU A 17 8.96 -18.64 12.49
C GLU A 17 7.73 -17.92 13.02
N ILE A 18 7.43 -18.06 14.32
CA ILE A 18 6.32 -17.35 14.96
C ILE A 18 6.55 -15.84 14.88
N LEU A 19 7.76 -15.38 15.22
CA LEU A 19 8.12 -13.97 15.15
C LEU A 19 8.10 -13.46 13.72
N SER A 20 8.64 -14.21 12.76
CA SER A 20 8.65 -13.86 11.34
C SER A 20 7.22 -13.70 10.79
N ARG A 21 6.32 -14.66 11.10
CA ARG A 21 4.91 -14.59 10.70
C ARG A 21 4.21 -13.39 11.34
N TYR A 22 4.47 -13.14 12.62
CA TYR A 22 3.92 -11.98 13.31
C TYR A 22 4.37 -10.66 12.67
N LEU A 23 5.69 -10.49 12.49
CA LEU A 23 6.27 -9.29 11.91
C LEU A 23 5.88 -9.09 10.44
N SER A 24 5.51 -10.15 9.73
CA SER A 24 5.05 -10.05 8.34
C SER A 24 3.60 -9.59 8.22
N ASN A 25 2.77 -9.81 9.25
CA ASN A 25 1.32 -9.58 9.17
C ASN A 25 0.80 -8.45 10.09
N VAL A 26 1.58 -8.01 11.07
CA VAL A 26 1.14 -6.98 12.02
C VAL A 26 0.92 -5.63 11.33
N TYR A 27 -0.14 -4.93 11.75
CA TYR A 27 -0.53 -3.63 11.19
C TYR A 27 0.24 -2.46 11.84
N PHE A 28 0.80 -1.56 11.04
CA PHE A 28 1.63 -0.43 11.48
C PHE A 28 1.02 0.96 11.20
N GLY A 29 -0.25 1.04 10.80
CA GLY A 29 -0.90 2.30 10.41
C GLY A 29 -0.77 2.58 8.91
N ASP A 30 -1.50 3.57 8.39
CA ASP A 30 -1.50 3.97 6.97
C ASP A 30 -1.77 2.83 5.97
N ASN A 31 -2.61 1.85 6.31
CA ASN A 31 -2.82 0.63 5.51
C ASN A 31 -1.53 -0.18 5.26
N VAL A 32 -0.49 0.01 6.07
CA VAL A 32 0.78 -0.71 5.97
C VAL A 32 0.80 -1.91 6.92
N TYR A 33 0.98 -3.09 6.34
CA TYR A 33 1.09 -4.37 7.05
C TYR A 33 2.50 -4.92 6.87
N GLY A 34 3.06 -5.44 7.97
CA GLY A 34 4.37 -6.05 7.98
C GLY A 34 5.53 -5.07 8.16
N ILE A 35 6.57 -5.52 8.86
CA ILE A 35 7.71 -4.69 9.30
C ILE A 35 8.51 -4.16 8.11
N THR A 36 8.66 -4.95 7.04
CA THR A 36 9.39 -4.54 5.83
C THR A 36 8.69 -3.40 5.12
N ALA A 37 7.36 -3.48 4.96
CA ALA A 37 6.58 -2.41 4.36
C ALA A 37 6.59 -1.16 5.23
N ALA A 38 6.43 -1.31 6.55
CA ALA A 38 6.46 -0.20 7.51
C ALA A 38 7.82 0.53 7.52
N SER A 39 8.92 -0.22 7.51
CA SER A 39 10.27 0.34 7.47
C SER A 39 10.51 1.17 6.22
N LYS A 40 10.07 0.67 5.05
CA LYS A 40 10.17 1.38 3.78
C LYS A 40 9.25 2.61 3.74
N HIS A 41 8.01 2.47 4.22
CA HIS A 41 7.02 3.53 4.22
C HIS A 41 7.45 4.72 5.10
N TYR A 42 7.81 4.46 6.36
CA TYR A 42 8.12 5.53 7.31
C TYR A 42 9.57 6.05 7.22
N PHE A 43 10.53 5.22 6.81
CA PHE A 43 11.96 5.58 6.86
C PHE A 43 12.72 5.39 5.56
N GLY A 44 12.11 4.76 4.54
CA GLY A 44 12.78 4.50 3.26
C GLY A 44 13.92 3.47 3.37
N ARG A 45 13.88 2.60 4.38
CA ARG A 45 14.95 1.63 4.69
C ARG A 45 14.38 0.23 4.86
N THR A 46 15.23 -0.77 4.68
CA THR A 46 14.91 -2.15 5.06
C THR A 46 15.06 -2.33 6.58
N PRO A 47 14.36 -3.32 7.18
CA PRO A 47 14.39 -3.53 8.63
C PRO A 47 15.80 -3.66 9.23
N ASP A 48 16.74 -4.30 8.52
CA ASP A 48 18.14 -4.49 8.92
C ASP A 48 18.98 -3.21 8.91
N LYS A 49 18.47 -2.13 8.32
CA LYS A 49 19.13 -0.81 8.23
C LYS A 49 18.49 0.25 9.13
N LEU A 50 17.55 -0.15 9.99
CA LEU A 50 16.96 0.74 10.98
C LEU A 50 17.95 1.02 12.11
N ASN A 51 17.96 2.26 12.57
CA ASN A 51 18.62 2.57 13.84
C ASN A 51 17.71 2.18 15.03
N ILE A 52 18.27 2.17 16.24
CA ILE A 52 17.55 1.81 17.48
C ILE A 52 16.26 2.63 17.65
N GLY A 53 16.32 3.95 17.43
CA GLY A 53 15.15 4.81 17.55
C GLY A 53 14.04 4.51 16.53
N GLN A 54 14.40 4.16 15.29
CA GLN A 54 13.44 3.79 14.25
C GLN A 54 12.78 2.44 14.57
N ALA A 55 13.58 1.45 14.99
CA ALA A 55 13.08 0.16 15.43
C ALA A 55 12.15 0.30 16.65
N ALA A 56 12.56 1.08 17.66
CA ALA A 56 11.76 1.38 18.84
C ALA A 56 10.45 2.10 18.51
N MET A 57 10.48 3.03 17.53
CA MET A 57 9.26 3.68 17.06
C MET A 57 8.31 2.66 16.44
N LEU A 58 8.76 1.82 15.50
CA LEU A 58 7.91 0.80 14.87
C LEU A 58 7.35 -0.19 15.89
N ALA A 59 8.17 -0.69 16.81
CA ALA A 59 7.71 -1.56 17.90
C ALA A 59 6.64 -0.88 18.76
N GLY A 60 6.79 0.43 19.00
CA GLY A 60 5.82 1.24 19.75
C GLY A 60 4.47 1.41 19.03
N LEU A 61 4.47 1.48 17.70
CA LEU A 61 3.26 1.69 16.89
C LEU A 61 2.24 0.58 17.06
N VAL A 62 2.69 -0.66 17.23
CA VAL A 62 1.83 -1.86 17.30
C VAL A 62 0.75 -1.73 18.39
N LYS A 63 0.99 -0.96 19.46
CA LYS A 63 0.00 -0.72 20.52
C LYS A 63 -1.24 0.03 20.04
N ALA A 64 -1.08 0.99 19.12
CA ALA A 64 -2.18 1.78 18.60
C ALA A 64 -1.85 2.34 17.19
N PRO A 65 -1.78 1.47 16.17
CA PRO A 65 -1.16 1.80 14.89
C PRO A 65 -1.81 2.99 14.19
N SER A 66 -3.14 3.04 14.14
CA SER A 66 -3.87 4.14 13.48
C SER A 66 -3.74 5.48 14.22
N ARG A 67 -3.67 5.46 15.56
CA ARG A 67 -3.60 6.68 16.38
C ARG A 67 -2.19 7.24 16.50
N LEU A 68 -1.20 6.36 16.44
CA LEU A 68 0.22 6.69 16.58
C LEU A 68 0.96 6.73 15.25
N ALA A 69 0.27 6.55 14.12
CA ALA A 69 0.84 6.63 12.78
C ALA A 69 1.71 7.90 12.65
N PRO A 70 3.04 7.79 12.44
CA PRO A 70 3.95 8.94 12.48
C PRO A 70 3.66 10.03 11.45
N THR A 71 2.97 9.67 10.37
CA THR A 71 2.52 10.54 9.28
C THR A 71 1.41 11.51 9.71
N THR A 72 0.55 11.10 10.64
CA THR A 72 -0.54 11.93 11.17
C THR A 72 -0.25 12.44 12.57
N ASN A 73 0.49 11.68 13.38
CA ASN A 73 0.78 11.98 14.79
C ASN A 73 2.24 11.68 15.16
N LEU A 74 3.17 12.44 14.56
CA LEU A 74 4.61 12.30 14.85
C LEU A 74 4.96 12.51 16.32
N LYS A 75 4.29 13.45 17.00
CA LYS A 75 4.53 13.73 18.42
C LYS A 75 4.17 12.51 19.28
N GLY A 76 3.01 11.90 19.04
CA GLY A 76 2.59 10.68 19.73
C GLY A 76 3.49 9.49 19.43
N ALA A 77 3.91 9.32 18.17
CA ALA A 77 4.85 8.28 17.78
C ALA A 77 6.18 8.39 18.52
N ARG A 78 6.74 9.62 18.63
CA ARG A 78 7.98 9.88 19.37
C ARG A 78 7.84 9.66 20.87
N ALA A 79 6.74 10.08 21.46
CA ALA A 79 6.47 9.80 22.87
C ALA A 79 6.40 8.29 23.13
N ARG A 80 5.78 7.53 22.22
CA ARG A 80 5.72 6.07 22.33
C ARG A 80 7.08 5.41 22.10
N GLN A 81 7.89 5.92 21.16
CA GLN A 81 9.27 5.49 20.95
C GLN A 81 10.08 5.60 22.24
N ALA A 82 10.01 6.73 22.95
CA ALA A 82 10.74 6.93 24.20
C ALA A 82 10.37 5.88 25.27
N VAL A 83 9.10 5.49 25.36
CA VAL A 83 8.66 4.41 26.27
C VAL A 83 9.30 3.07 25.90
N VAL A 84 9.44 2.77 24.61
CA VAL A 84 10.09 1.52 24.16
C VAL A 84 11.59 1.57 24.45
N VAL A 85 12.26 2.70 24.22
CA VAL A 85 13.68 2.87 24.54
C VAL A 85 13.94 2.68 26.04
N ALA A 86 13.13 3.30 26.90
CA ALA A 86 13.23 3.11 28.35
C ALA A 86 13.03 1.64 28.76
N ALA A 87 12.03 0.96 28.17
CA ALA A 87 11.82 -0.46 28.44
C ALA A 87 12.99 -1.35 27.97
N MET A 88 13.67 -0.97 26.89
CA MET A 88 14.88 -1.66 26.41
C MET A 88 16.08 -1.44 27.35
N GLU A 89 16.22 -0.23 27.92
CA GLU A 89 17.21 0.06 28.97
C GLU A 89 16.94 -0.77 30.23
N ASP A 90 15.70 -0.74 30.75
CA ASP A 90 15.29 -1.48 31.94
C ASP A 90 15.50 -3.00 31.80
N ALA A 91 15.30 -3.53 30.60
CA ALA A 91 15.51 -4.94 30.29
C ALA A 91 16.97 -5.29 29.95
N GLY A 92 17.88 -4.31 29.95
CA GLY A 92 19.31 -4.51 29.71
C GLY A 92 19.70 -4.71 28.23
N PHE A 93 18.81 -4.42 27.29
CA PHE A 93 19.11 -4.43 25.85
C PHE A 93 19.85 -3.19 25.38
N LEU A 94 19.77 -2.10 26.14
CA LEU A 94 20.51 -0.85 25.92
C LEU A 94 21.20 -0.43 27.21
N THR A 95 22.40 0.10 27.10
CA THR A 95 23.00 0.89 28.17
C THR A 95 22.32 2.24 28.28
N LYS A 96 22.39 2.87 29.45
CA LYS A 96 21.89 4.24 29.66
C LYS A 96 22.44 5.23 28.64
N ALA A 97 23.73 5.14 28.33
CA ALA A 97 24.37 6.00 27.34
C ALA A 97 23.78 5.80 25.92
N GLU A 98 23.46 4.56 25.54
CA GLU A 98 22.82 4.28 24.26
C GLU A 98 21.37 4.78 24.22
N ALA A 99 20.62 4.60 25.32
CA ALA A 99 19.25 5.10 25.46
C ALA A 99 19.20 6.63 25.36
N ASP A 100 20.09 7.33 26.08
CA ASP A 100 20.21 8.80 26.05
C ASP A 100 20.66 9.32 24.68
N ALA A 101 21.43 8.54 23.92
CA ALA A 101 21.87 8.89 22.57
C ALA A 101 20.76 8.75 21.51
N VAL A 102 19.62 8.12 21.83
CA VAL A 102 18.52 7.95 20.87
C VAL A 102 17.85 9.29 20.56
N GLN A 103 18.12 9.81 19.35
CA GLN A 103 17.51 11.05 18.90
C GLN A 103 16.02 10.90 18.53
N PRO A 104 15.23 11.99 18.58
CA PRO A 104 13.86 12.01 18.07
C PRO A 104 13.80 11.68 16.58
N GLN A 105 13.10 10.60 16.21
CA GLN A 105 13.08 10.16 14.81
C GLN A 105 12.24 11.09 13.93
N ARG A 106 12.66 11.24 12.67
CA ARG A 106 11.86 11.87 11.61
C ARG A 106 11.36 10.76 10.68
N VAL A 107 10.12 10.90 10.22
CA VAL A 107 9.59 10.03 9.18
C VAL A 107 9.57 10.75 7.84
N LEU A 108 9.54 9.96 6.77
CA LEU A 108 9.20 10.46 5.45
C LEU A 108 7.82 11.13 5.56
N ALA A 109 7.69 12.33 5.01
CA ALA A 109 6.39 12.97 4.90
C ALA A 109 5.45 12.00 4.20
N SER A 110 4.24 11.82 4.75
CA SER A 110 3.20 11.06 4.05
C SER A 110 3.09 11.68 2.67
N ARG A 111 3.49 10.93 1.64
CA ARG A 111 3.10 11.33 0.30
C ARG A 111 1.57 11.32 0.36
N PRO A 112 0.86 12.42 0.04
CA PRO A 112 -0.57 12.30 -0.18
C PRO A 112 -0.74 11.10 -1.09
N GLU A 113 -1.63 10.15 -0.74
CA GLU A 113 -1.87 8.94 -1.53
C GLU A 113 -2.02 9.35 -2.99
N THR A 114 -0.92 9.30 -3.75
CA THR A 114 -0.96 9.51 -5.17
C THR A 114 -1.54 8.21 -5.64
N LEU A 115 -2.84 8.24 -5.92
CA LEU A 115 -3.55 7.09 -6.47
C LEU A 115 -2.63 6.38 -7.48
N PRO A 116 -2.35 5.09 -7.27
CA PRO A 116 -1.44 4.36 -8.14
C PRO A 116 -1.88 4.50 -9.60
N SER A 117 -0.93 4.77 -10.49
CA SER A 117 -1.21 4.83 -11.93
C SER A 117 -1.89 3.52 -12.38
N GLY A 118 -2.95 3.64 -13.19
CA GLY A 118 -3.72 2.49 -13.65
C GLY A 118 -4.83 2.02 -12.70
N THR A 119 -5.28 2.83 -11.72
CA THR A 119 -6.38 2.42 -10.80
C THR A 119 -7.64 1.95 -11.52
N TYR A 120 -8.08 2.66 -12.58
CA TYR A 120 -9.23 2.22 -13.39
C TYR A 120 -9.02 0.86 -14.07
N PHE A 121 -7.78 0.56 -14.49
CA PHE A 121 -7.44 -0.72 -15.10
C PHE A 121 -7.45 -1.83 -14.04
N ALA A 122 -6.87 -1.56 -12.86
CA ALA A 122 -6.85 -2.51 -11.75
C ALA A 122 -8.28 -2.89 -11.33
N ASP A 123 -9.17 -1.90 -11.15
CA ASP A 123 -10.58 -2.15 -10.82
C ASP A 123 -11.31 -2.95 -11.89
N TRP A 124 -10.96 -2.74 -13.16
CA TRP A 124 -11.58 -3.46 -14.27
C TRP A 124 -11.16 -4.93 -14.30
N VAL A 125 -9.88 -5.23 -14.02
CA VAL A 125 -9.34 -6.60 -14.05
C VAL A 125 -9.59 -7.36 -12.75
N LEU A 126 -9.76 -6.66 -11.62
CA LEU A 126 -9.86 -7.29 -10.30
C LEU A 126 -10.97 -8.35 -10.17
N PRO A 127 -12.21 -8.15 -10.68
CA PRO A 127 -13.24 -9.19 -10.61
C PRO A 127 -12.83 -10.46 -11.36
N GLU A 128 -12.34 -10.33 -12.58
CA GLU A 128 -11.90 -11.47 -13.41
C GLU A 128 -10.70 -12.19 -12.78
N ALA A 129 -9.74 -11.43 -12.23
CA ALA A 129 -8.60 -11.99 -11.53
C ALA A 129 -9.00 -12.77 -10.28
N ARG A 130 -10.04 -12.33 -9.56
CA ARG A 130 -10.59 -13.05 -8.40
C ARG A 130 -11.29 -14.33 -8.81
N ASP A 131 -12.10 -14.27 -9.87
CA ASP A 131 -12.82 -15.44 -10.37
C ASP A 131 -11.85 -16.53 -10.86
N GLN A 132 -10.71 -16.14 -11.45
CA GLN A 132 -9.67 -17.07 -11.87
C GLN A 132 -8.81 -17.61 -10.72
N ALA A 133 -8.57 -16.82 -9.67
CA ALA A 133 -7.72 -17.21 -8.56
C ALA A 133 -8.40 -18.13 -7.53
N GLY A 134 -9.73 -18.19 -7.48
CA GLY A 134 -10.48 -18.96 -6.48
C GLY A 134 -10.36 -18.40 -5.06
N GLU A 135 -10.47 -19.24 -4.02
CA GLU A 135 -10.26 -18.80 -2.63
C GLU A 135 -8.80 -18.39 -2.39
N ILE A 136 -8.56 -17.09 -2.31
CA ILE A 136 -7.25 -16.51 -1.99
C ILE A 136 -6.97 -16.70 -0.48
N LYS A 137 -6.14 -17.71 -0.12
CA LYS A 137 -5.72 -17.98 1.26
C LYS A 137 -4.43 -17.23 1.69
N THR A 138 -3.70 -16.66 0.73
CA THR A 138 -2.43 -15.91 0.91
C THR A 138 -2.30 -14.78 -0.12
N GLU A 139 -1.27 -13.93 -0.03
CA GLU A 139 -0.97 -12.92 -1.05
C GLU A 139 -0.82 -13.55 -2.45
N ALA A 140 -1.43 -12.95 -3.47
CA ALA A 140 -1.41 -13.41 -4.86
C ALA A 140 -0.99 -12.27 -5.78
N THR A 141 0.00 -12.51 -6.63
CA THR A 141 0.46 -11.55 -7.65
C THR A 141 -0.16 -11.90 -9.00
N VAL A 142 -0.88 -10.93 -9.59
CA VAL A 142 -1.55 -11.10 -10.89
C VAL A 142 -0.75 -10.37 -11.97
N GLN A 143 -0.26 -11.12 -12.96
CA GLN A 143 0.34 -10.53 -14.16
C GLN A 143 -0.76 -10.07 -15.11
N THR A 144 -0.66 -8.82 -15.60
CA THR A 144 -1.67 -8.22 -16.48
C THR A 144 -1.04 -7.67 -17.76
N THR A 145 -1.89 -7.24 -18.69
CA THR A 145 -1.46 -6.62 -19.96
C THR A 145 -1.12 -5.13 -19.83
N LEU A 146 -1.30 -4.53 -18.64
CA LEU A 146 -1.04 -3.12 -18.39
C LEU A 146 0.42 -2.79 -18.71
N ASN A 147 0.63 -1.79 -19.58
CA ASN A 147 1.95 -1.25 -19.83
C ASN A 147 2.15 0.05 -19.03
N PRO A 148 3.03 0.08 -18.00
CA PRO A 148 3.17 1.23 -17.13
C PRO A 148 3.65 2.52 -17.83
N ARG A 149 4.35 2.40 -18.96
CA ARG A 149 4.78 3.56 -19.75
C ARG A 149 3.59 4.16 -20.50
N LEU A 150 2.81 3.32 -21.19
CA LEU A 150 1.64 3.77 -21.96
C LEU A 150 0.53 4.28 -21.03
N GLN A 151 0.32 3.66 -19.88
CA GLN A 151 -0.63 4.12 -18.88
C GLN A 151 -0.32 5.55 -18.40
N ARG A 152 0.95 5.83 -18.05
CA ARG A 152 1.36 7.18 -17.63
C ARG A 152 1.19 8.22 -18.73
N ILE A 153 1.42 7.84 -19.99
CA ILE A 153 1.17 8.72 -21.15
C ILE A 153 -0.33 9.01 -21.26
N ALA A 154 -1.18 7.99 -21.25
CA ALA A 154 -2.64 8.14 -21.33
C ALA A 154 -3.19 9.06 -20.23
N GLU A 155 -2.79 8.85 -18.98
CA GLU A 155 -3.21 9.70 -17.86
C GLU A 155 -2.71 11.15 -18.00
N ARG A 156 -1.48 11.35 -18.49
CA ARG A 156 -0.95 12.70 -18.74
C ARG A 156 -1.73 13.41 -19.84
N THR A 157 -2.06 12.71 -20.93
CA THR A 157 -2.87 13.24 -22.02
C THR A 157 -4.24 13.67 -21.52
N VAL A 158 -4.93 12.82 -20.74
CA VAL A 158 -6.22 13.16 -20.14
C VAL A 158 -6.12 14.37 -19.20
N ARG A 159 -5.10 14.42 -18.34
CA ARG A 159 -4.89 15.55 -17.41
C ARG A 159 -4.61 16.87 -18.13
N SER A 160 -3.91 16.83 -19.26
CA SER A 160 -3.54 18.03 -20.04
C SER A 160 -4.59 18.47 -21.05
N ALA A 161 -5.65 17.69 -21.26
CA ALA A 161 -6.68 17.96 -22.27
C ALA A 161 -7.64 19.13 -21.95
N GLY A 162 -7.50 19.82 -20.81
CA GLY A 162 -8.29 21.02 -20.50
C GLY A 162 -9.80 20.79 -20.39
N LEU A 163 -10.21 19.65 -19.82
CA LEU A 163 -11.59 19.13 -19.92
C LEU A 163 -12.66 19.91 -19.14
N ASN A 164 -12.33 20.96 -18.38
CA ASN A 164 -13.28 21.72 -17.55
C ASN A 164 -14.23 20.78 -16.75
N GLN A 165 -15.55 20.91 -16.98
CA GLN A 165 -16.58 20.06 -16.37
C GLN A 165 -16.78 18.73 -17.11
N ALA A 166 -16.29 18.59 -18.34
CA ALA A 166 -16.44 17.39 -19.15
C ALA A 166 -15.70 16.19 -18.54
N GLN A 167 -16.12 15.00 -18.94
CA GLN A 167 -15.52 13.72 -18.58
C GLN A 167 -14.93 13.08 -19.83
N VAL A 168 -13.98 12.17 -19.63
CA VAL A 168 -13.30 11.47 -20.72
C VAL A 168 -13.10 10.00 -20.35
N ALA A 169 -13.03 9.15 -21.36
CA ALA A 169 -12.53 7.79 -21.25
C ALA A 169 -11.49 7.56 -22.36
N LEU A 170 -10.48 6.76 -22.07
CA LEU A 170 -9.44 6.38 -23.02
C LEU A 170 -9.12 4.90 -22.82
N VAL A 171 -9.12 4.14 -23.92
CA VAL A 171 -8.64 2.76 -23.95
C VAL A 171 -7.58 2.67 -25.04
N ALA A 172 -6.41 2.13 -24.71
CA ALA A 172 -5.36 1.82 -25.67
C ALA A 172 -5.21 0.30 -25.78
N MET A 173 -5.27 -0.20 -27.01
CA MET A 173 -5.18 -1.63 -27.32
C MET A 173 -4.06 -1.89 -28.31
N ARG A 174 -3.45 -3.07 -28.20
CA ARG A 174 -2.59 -3.63 -29.25
C ARG A 174 -3.45 -4.31 -30.34
N PRO A 175 -2.91 -4.51 -31.56
CA PRO A 175 -3.62 -5.21 -32.63
C PRO A 175 -4.04 -6.65 -32.27
N ASP A 176 -3.35 -7.27 -31.30
CA ASP A 176 -3.66 -8.59 -30.77
C ASP A 176 -4.80 -8.58 -29.71
N GLY A 177 -5.50 -7.44 -29.54
CA GLY A 177 -6.63 -7.31 -28.65
C GLY A 177 -6.29 -7.01 -27.18
N ARG A 178 -5.00 -6.99 -26.80
CA ARG A 178 -4.62 -6.68 -25.42
C ARG A 178 -4.84 -5.21 -25.09
N VAL A 179 -5.60 -4.94 -24.03
CA VAL A 179 -5.69 -3.60 -23.43
C VAL A 179 -4.42 -3.29 -22.65
N VAL A 180 -3.71 -2.24 -23.04
CA VAL A 180 -2.39 -1.89 -22.46
C VAL A 180 -2.39 -0.59 -21.65
N ALA A 181 -3.45 0.22 -21.79
CA ALA A 181 -3.72 1.36 -20.92
C ALA A 181 -5.22 1.65 -20.89
N MET A 182 -5.72 2.13 -19.74
CA MET A 182 -7.12 2.49 -19.55
C MET A 182 -7.24 3.70 -18.62
N VAL A 183 -8.10 4.65 -19.00
CA VAL A 183 -8.53 5.78 -18.17
C VAL A 183 -10.04 5.85 -18.23
N GLY A 184 -10.71 5.76 -17.08
CA GLY A 184 -12.17 5.77 -16.96
C GLY A 184 -12.79 7.13 -16.63
N GLY A 185 -11.97 8.17 -16.42
CA GLY A 185 -12.44 9.49 -15.99
C GLY A 185 -11.29 10.48 -15.85
N LYS A 186 -11.64 11.76 -15.65
CA LYS A 186 -10.64 12.83 -15.48
C LYS A 186 -9.89 12.77 -14.16
N ASP A 187 -10.55 12.26 -13.13
CA ASP A 187 -10.05 12.21 -11.75
C ASP A 187 -10.73 11.04 -11.02
N TYR A 188 -9.94 10.01 -10.74
CA TYR A 188 -10.41 8.81 -10.07
C TYR A 188 -10.85 9.09 -8.62
N SER A 189 -10.14 9.98 -7.91
CA SER A 189 -10.47 10.33 -6.51
C SER A 189 -11.86 10.94 -6.37
N LYS A 190 -12.30 11.67 -7.39
CA LYS A 190 -13.64 12.30 -7.43
C LYS A 190 -14.71 11.39 -8.02
N SER A 191 -14.34 10.46 -8.90
CA SER A 191 -15.29 9.58 -9.58
C SER A 191 -14.62 8.26 -9.97
N PRO A 192 -14.79 7.19 -9.16
CA PRO A 192 -14.31 5.85 -9.51
C PRO A 192 -15.13 5.18 -10.62
N PHE A 193 -16.25 5.78 -11.05
CA PHE A 193 -17.07 5.30 -12.15
C PHE A 193 -16.26 5.22 -13.45
N ASN A 194 -16.04 3.99 -13.94
CA ASN A 194 -15.19 3.71 -15.09
C ASN A 194 -15.97 3.86 -16.40
N ARG A 195 -15.87 5.04 -17.01
CA ARG A 195 -16.59 5.35 -18.26
C ARG A 195 -16.09 4.57 -19.47
N ALA A 196 -14.90 3.97 -19.41
CA ALA A 196 -14.38 3.15 -20.49
C ALA A 196 -15.19 1.85 -20.66
N THR A 197 -15.80 1.34 -19.59
CA THR A 197 -16.49 0.04 -19.58
C THR A 197 -17.96 0.14 -19.14
N GLN A 198 -18.30 1.12 -18.30
CA GLN A 198 -19.62 1.23 -17.69
C GLN A 198 -20.52 2.28 -18.37
N ALA A 199 -19.94 3.27 -19.05
CA ALA A 199 -20.72 4.34 -19.68
C ALA A 199 -21.17 3.94 -21.09
N ARG A 200 -22.44 3.55 -21.23
CA ARG A 200 -23.06 3.34 -22.54
C ARG A 200 -23.33 4.69 -23.22
N ARG A 201 -22.81 4.86 -24.43
CA ARG A 201 -22.96 6.07 -25.26
C ARG A 201 -23.27 5.67 -26.70
N GLN A 202 -24.03 6.50 -27.41
CA GLN A 202 -24.25 6.28 -28.84
C GLN A 202 -22.91 6.45 -29.60
N PRO A 203 -22.47 5.48 -30.41
CA PRO A 203 -21.18 5.54 -31.10
C PRO A 203 -21.17 6.52 -32.28
N GLY A 204 -22.35 6.92 -32.78
CA GLY A 204 -22.46 7.82 -33.91
C GLY A 204 -21.77 7.27 -35.16
N SER A 205 -21.09 8.15 -35.90
CA SER A 205 -20.43 7.78 -37.17
C SER A 205 -19.29 6.77 -37.03
N ALA A 206 -18.79 6.51 -35.82
CA ALA A 206 -17.77 5.48 -35.61
C ALA A 206 -18.26 4.07 -35.96
N PHE A 207 -19.58 3.85 -35.97
CA PHE A 207 -20.16 2.54 -36.30
C PHE A 207 -20.28 2.26 -37.80
N LYS A 208 -20.11 3.26 -38.66
CA LYS A 208 -20.27 3.14 -40.13
C LYS A 208 -19.32 2.14 -40.79
N LEU A 209 -18.26 1.71 -40.11
CA LEU A 209 -17.32 0.73 -40.65
C LEU A 209 -17.82 -0.73 -40.55
N PHE A 210 -18.91 -0.96 -39.81
CA PHE A 210 -19.43 -2.31 -39.50
C PHE A 210 -20.82 -2.57 -40.08
N VAL A 211 -21.45 -1.58 -40.71
CA VAL A 211 -22.75 -1.66 -41.37
C VAL A 211 -22.61 -1.24 -42.82
#